data_AF-A0AA37LS53-F1
#
_entry.id   AF-A0AA37LS53-F1
#
_cell.length_a   1.000
_cell.length_b   1.000
_cell.length_c   1.000
_cell.angle_alpha   90.00
_cell.angle_beta   90.00
_cell.angle_gamma   90.00
#
_symmetry.space_group_name_H-M   'P 1'
#
loop_
_entity.id
_entity.type
_entity.pdbx_description
1 polymer ?
#
loop_
_entity_poly.entity_id
_entity_poly.type
_entity_poly.pdbx_seq_one_letter_code
_entity_poly.pdbx_strand_id
1 'polypeptide(L)'
;MAQATGPTAECPLMGNTRVKMLEALESSFILCRFMQCEMLDCLQEDVQSTPLRRTRDVFNREISAGCPMVQLIHATASGLLLSLIKGTLAYDYHPDRRRQTYPEKGAGTYAVAPYIEGRDGKFLCRNELREIVNDLDQYLEAYTRLQVHQGDRSLMQPGERRLVRFANEVDQVFSPGWTPTKPTALRWVTSQVSFLGITALRESLHLRDQNSPDVTGTVWQEQAPIYVGCSNAMEACLPQHRPENGLSRTSKAPGLLLSLLKKRGHDVRVVAVPVVKTWTDDMLPCSEVVVTLLAQSLTEQGGLNVIDGGGRSDNSRSLASQEESRVEVMGQFPFVKENTDSTFQAINEINELVTILDDLVALAQTFETSKDELEDSAAEAQHVMDMLDNVNAALESQLEMAQKELDKLLSIRDSHLMIKDSVAQWKAYGDVYGYGARDNTKN
;
A
#
# COMPACT_ATOMS: atom_id res chain seq x y z
N MET A 1 -11.03 -13.00 1.35
CA MET A 1 -10.72 -13.66 0.06
C MET A 1 -9.82 -12.71 -0.71
N ALA A 2 -8.50 -12.90 -0.67
CA ALA A 2 -7.57 -12.06 -1.43
C ALA A 2 -7.68 -12.42 -2.92
N GLN A 3 -8.42 -11.59 -3.67
CA GLN A 3 -8.46 -11.68 -5.14
C GLN A 3 -7.15 -11.17 -5.73
N ALA A 4 -6.81 -11.67 -6.92
CA ALA A 4 -5.55 -11.39 -7.62
C ALA A 4 -5.18 -9.90 -7.59
N THR A 5 -4.02 -9.59 -7.02
CA THR A 5 -3.46 -8.23 -6.90
C THR A 5 -2.84 -7.71 -8.20
N GLY A 6 -2.96 -8.46 -9.30
CA GLY A 6 -2.39 -8.10 -10.61
C GLY A 6 -3.43 -7.55 -11.60
N PRO A 7 -2.97 -6.98 -12.74
CA PRO A 7 -3.84 -6.60 -13.84
C PRO A 7 -4.71 -7.75 -14.33
N THR A 8 -6.01 -7.47 -14.55
CA THR A 8 -6.94 -8.39 -15.21
C THR A 8 -7.43 -7.82 -16.53
N ALA A 9 -8.13 -8.62 -17.33
CA ALA A 9 -8.73 -8.15 -18.57
C ALA A 9 -9.76 -7.02 -18.29
N GLU A 10 -10.51 -7.16 -17.21
CA GLU A 10 -11.54 -6.24 -16.75
C GLU A 10 -10.97 -4.98 -16.07
N CYS A 11 -9.83 -5.12 -15.39
CA CYS A 11 -9.14 -4.07 -14.64
C CYS A 11 -7.64 -4.04 -15.00
N PRO A 12 -7.27 -3.53 -16.18
CA PRO A 12 -5.90 -3.62 -16.69
C PRO A 12 -4.91 -2.68 -16.00
N LEU A 13 -5.36 -1.61 -15.34
CA LEU A 13 -4.50 -0.67 -14.65
C LEU A 13 -4.47 -0.96 -13.14
N MET A 14 -3.99 -2.13 -12.75
CA MET A 14 -3.73 -2.50 -11.34
C MET A 14 -2.22 -2.46 -11.05
N GLY A 15 -1.66 -1.24 -11.07
CA GLY A 15 -0.25 -1.02 -10.71
C GLY A 15 -0.02 -1.03 -9.20
N ASN A 16 1.25 -1.07 -8.78
CA ASN A 16 1.68 -1.12 -7.37
C ASN A 16 0.96 -0.09 -6.50
N THR A 17 0.84 1.15 -6.98
CA THR A 17 0.16 2.22 -6.24
C THR A 17 -1.28 1.87 -5.87
N ARG A 18 -2.08 1.37 -6.83
CA ARG A 18 -3.48 0.97 -6.55
C ARG A 18 -3.52 -0.24 -5.64
N VAL A 19 -2.62 -1.20 -5.82
CA VAL A 19 -2.53 -2.38 -4.95
C VAL A 19 -2.26 -1.96 -3.51
N LYS A 20 -1.27 -1.08 -3.27
CA LYS A 20 -1.00 -0.55 -1.94
C LYS A 20 -2.18 0.22 -1.36
N MET A 21 -2.87 1.04 -2.16
CA MET A 21 -4.09 1.73 -1.72
C MET A 21 -5.23 0.75 -1.36
N LEU A 22 -5.35 -0.37 -2.07
CA LEU A 22 -6.31 -1.42 -1.73
C LEU A 22 -5.93 -2.18 -0.48
N GLU A 23 -4.67 -2.57 -0.33
CA GLU A 23 -4.15 -3.21 0.87
C GLU A 23 -4.33 -2.31 2.10
N ALA A 24 -4.12 -1.00 1.93
CA ALA A 24 -4.40 0.02 2.93
C ALA A 24 -5.87 0.05 3.35
N LEU A 25 -6.78 -0.03 2.38
CA LEU A 25 -8.22 -0.01 2.60
C LEU A 25 -8.71 -1.30 3.26
N GLU A 26 -8.15 -2.45 2.90
CA GLU A 26 -8.53 -3.78 3.43
C GLU A 26 -7.97 -4.04 4.83
N SER A 27 -6.74 -3.61 5.12
CA SER A 27 -6.06 -3.96 6.36
C SER A 27 -6.66 -3.28 7.60
N SER A 28 -7.62 -2.35 7.44
CA SER A 28 -8.21 -1.50 8.50
C SER A 28 -7.20 -0.69 9.33
N PHE A 29 -5.91 -0.96 9.16
CA PHE A 29 -4.76 -0.42 9.87
C PHE A 29 -4.52 1.01 9.40
N ILE A 30 -4.98 1.96 10.21
CA ILE A 30 -4.83 3.40 10.02
C ILE A 30 -5.13 3.82 8.59
N LEU A 31 -6.35 3.52 8.14
CA LEU A 31 -6.93 3.88 6.84
C LEU A 31 -6.45 5.26 6.38
N CYS A 32 -6.32 6.24 7.28
CA CYS A 32 -5.94 7.58 6.88
C CYS A 32 -4.46 7.93 7.01
N ARG A 33 -3.67 7.32 7.90
CA ARG A 33 -2.23 7.64 8.00
C ARG A 33 -1.42 6.84 7.01
N PHE A 34 -1.79 5.58 6.78
CA PHE A 34 -1.15 4.79 5.73
C PHE A 34 -1.59 5.26 4.34
N MET A 35 -2.87 5.56 4.10
CA MET A 35 -3.23 6.21 2.82
C MET A 35 -2.60 7.59 2.67
N GLN A 36 -2.36 8.34 3.76
CA GLN A 36 -1.57 9.57 3.65
C GLN A 36 -0.11 9.31 3.30
N CYS A 37 0.54 8.36 3.97
CA CYS A 37 1.93 8.00 3.67
C CYS A 37 2.05 7.48 2.23
N GLU A 38 1.18 6.57 1.82
CA GLU A 38 1.17 6.05 0.45
C GLU A 38 0.82 7.14 -0.56
N MET A 39 -0.18 8.00 -0.31
CA MET A 39 -0.46 9.14 -1.19
C MET A 39 0.73 10.10 -1.26
N LEU A 40 1.45 10.30 -0.15
CA LEU A 40 2.67 11.11 -0.14
C LEU A 40 3.77 10.45 -0.96
N ASP A 41 3.96 9.14 -0.85
CA ASP A 41 4.92 8.38 -1.63
C ASP A 41 4.55 8.42 -3.12
N CYS A 42 3.26 8.31 -3.47
CA CYS A 42 2.77 8.52 -4.83
C CYS A 42 3.14 9.91 -5.34
N LEU A 43 2.89 10.94 -4.52
CA LEU A 43 3.23 12.32 -4.85
C LEU A 43 4.74 12.51 -5.01
N GLN A 44 5.57 11.75 -4.29
CA GLN A 44 7.04 11.80 -4.41
C GLN A 44 7.54 11.06 -5.65
N GLU A 45 6.99 9.89 -5.97
CA GLU A 45 7.32 9.10 -7.17
C GLU A 45 6.93 9.87 -8.46
N ASP A 46 5.77 10.53 -8.47
CA ASP A 46 5.25 11.28 -9.62
C ASP A 46 5.97 12.62 -9.88
N VAL A 47 6.79 13.11 -8.94
CA VAL A 47 7.57 14.36 -9.11
C VAL A 47 8.52 14.31 -10.31
N GLN A 48 8.91 13.11 -10.74
CA GLN A 48 9.79 12.97 -11.90
C GLN A 48 9.05 13.14 -13.24
N SER A 49 7.73 13.00 -13.28
CA SER A 49 6.94 12.94 -14.53
C SER A 49 5.91 14.06 -14.67
N THR A 50 5.35 14.63 -13.58
CA THR A 50 4.35 15.71 -13.65
C THR A 50 4.42 16.66 -12.44
N PRO A 51 4.36 18.00 -12.63
CA PRO A 51 4.38 18.94 -11.52
C PRO A 51 3.04 18.96 -10.76
N LEU A 52 2.87 18.06 -9.79
CA LEU A 52 1.74 18.02 -8.82
C LEU A 52 1.87 19.10 -7.73
N ARG A 53 2.19 20.34 -8.14
CA ARG A 53 2.61 21.39 -7.21
C ARG A 53 1.49 21.77 -6.23
N ARG A 54 0.24 21.94 -6.68
CA ARG A 54 -0.84 22.36 -5.78
C ARG A 54 -1.26 21.23 -4.87
N THR A 55 -1.39 20.03 -5.41
CA THR A 55 -1.69 18.83 -4.63
C THR A 55 -0.71 18.69 -3.48
N ARG A 56 0.59 18.85 -3.76
CA ARG A 56 1.65 18.81 -2.75
C ARG A 56 1.56 19.96 -1.75
N ASP A 57 1.30 21.19 -2.21
CA ASP A 57 1.21 22.35 -1.34
C ASP A 57 0.00 22.25 -0.37
N VAL A 58 -1.13 21.72 -0.84
CA VAL A 58 -2.30 21.39 0.01
C VAL A 58 -1.91 20.28 0.98
N PHE A 59 -1.33 19.17 0.49
CA PHE A 59 -0.95 18.03 1.33
C PHE A 59 -0.01 18.41 2.48
N ASN A 60 1.05 19.16 2.17
CA ASN A 60 2.03 19.62 3.18
C ASN A 60 1.40 20.54 4.23
N ARG A 61 0.44 21.38 3.84
CA ARG A 61 -0.30 22.24 4.77
C ARG A 61 -1.16 21.40 5.70
N GLU A 62 -1.90 20.43 5.16
CA GLU A 62 -2.86 19.64 5.93
C GLU A 62 -2.22 18.68 6.93
N ILE A 63 -1.05 18.12 6.62
CA ILE A 63 -0.25 17.34 7.61
C ILE A 63 -0.02 18.17 8.88
N SER A 64 0.16 19.48 8.74
CA SER A 64 0.46 20.38 9.84
C SER A 64 -0.77 20.90 10.59
N ALA A 65 -1.97 20.83 9.99
CA ALA A 65 -3.14 21.62 10.39
C ALA A 65 -4.31 20.84 11.04
N GLY A 66 -4.17 19.53 11.28
CA GLY A 66 -5.23 18.74 11.94
C GLY A 66 -6.02 17.80 11.02
N CYS A 67 -5.45 17.46 9.86
CA CYS A 67 -5.85 16.32 9.03
C CYS A 67 -7.29 16.28 8.44
N PRO A 68 -7.83 17.34 7.81
CA PRO A 68 -9.08 17.30 7.04
C PRO A 68 -9.17 16.14 6.03
N MET A 69 -8.05 15.72 5.44
CA MET A 69 -8.03 14.57 4.52
C MET A 69 -8.47 13.26 5.19
N VAL A 70 -8.07 13.02 6.44
CA VAL A 70 -8.52 11.86 7.24
C VAL A 70 -10.03 11.89 7.39
N GLN A 71 -10.58 13.05 7.73
CA GLN A 71 -12.01 13.24 7.95
C GLN A 71 -12.80 13.01 6.65
N LEU A 72 -12.28 13.47 5.52
CA LEU A 72 -12.89 13.28 4.19
C LEU A 72 -12.90 11.80 3.77
N ILE A 73 -11.81 11.07 4.05
CA ILE A 73 -11.76 9.62 3.83
C ILE A 73 -12.82 8.91 4.67
N HIS A 74 -12.89 9.21 5.97
CA HIS A 74 -13.91 8.63 6.85
C HIS A 74 -15.33 9.01 6.45
N ALA A 75 -15.52 10.20 5.89
CA ALA A 75 -16.80 10.64 5.37
C ALA A 75 -17.17 10.01 4.02
N THR A 76 -16.30 9.22 3.39
CA THR A 76 -16.60 8.58 2.10
C THR A 76 -17.01 7.13 2.30
N ALA A 77 -18.07 6.68 1.62
CA ALA A 77 -18.50 5.28 1.69
C ALA A 77 -17.36 4.33 1.27
N SER A 78 -17.08 3.28 2.05
CA SER A 78 -15.92 2.40 1.80
C SER A 78 -16.02 1.68 0.44
N GLY A 79 -17.24 1.30 0.03
CA GLY A 79 -17.48 0.75 -1.30
C GLY A 79 -17.20 1.75 -2.44
N LEU A 80 -17.37 3.06 -2.20
CA LEU A 80 -17.01 4.10 -3.15
C LEU A 80 -15.50 4.31 -3.20
N LEU A 81 -14.82 4.32 -2.05
CA LEU A 81 -13.35 4.36 -1.98
C LEU A 81 -12.75 3.21 -2.81
N LEU A 82 -13.25 1.99 -2.61
CA LEU A 82 -12.84 0.81 -3.36
C LEU A 82 -13.03 1.00 -4.87
N SER A 83 -14.19 1.52 -5.28
CA SER A 83 -14.52 1.73 -6.70
C SER A 83 -13.66 2.83 -7.35
N LEU A 84 -13.31 3.87 -6.59
CA LEU A 84 -12.41 4.94 -7.04
C LEU A 84 -11.00 4.38 -7.24
N ILE A 85 -10.44 3.69 -6.25
CA ILE A 85 -9.09 3.11 -6.31
C ILE A 85 -8.99 2.10 -7.45
N LYS A 86 -9.99 1.22 -7.60
CA LYS A 86 -10.02 0.25 -8.72
C LYS A 86 -10.27 0.91 -10.07
N GLY A 87 -10.78 2.13 -10.11
CA GLY A 87 -11.23 2.77 -11.35
C GLY A 87 -12.52 2.17 -11.93
N THR A 88 -13.34 1.49 -11.12
CA THR A 88 -14.55 0.75 -11.51
C THR A 88 -15.84 1.51 -11.22
N LEU A 89 -15.76 2.83 -11.02
CA LEU A 89 -16.89 3.67 -10.63
C LEU A 89 -18.14 3.47 -11.50
N ALA A 90 -18.01 3.50 -12.83
CA ALA A 90 -19.15 3.36 -13.73
C ALA A 90 -19.80 1.97 -13.66
N TYR A 91 -18.99 0.94 -13.43
CA TYR A 91 -19.46 -0.42 -13.22
C TYR A 91 -20.18 -0.52 -11.87
N ASP A 92 -19.52 -0.18 -10.77
CA ASP A 92 -20.04 -0.38 -9.42
C ASP A 92 -21.29 0.46 -9.11
N TYR A 93 -21.37 1.66 -9.68
CA TYR A 93 -22.46 2.63 -9.50
C TYR A 93 -23.31 2.80 -10.77
N HIS A 94 -23.37 1.77 -11.61
CA HIS A 94 -24.33 1.73 -12.72
C HIS A 94 -25.77 2.00 -12.19
N PRO A 95 -26.64 2.71 -12.93
CA PRO A 95 -27.98 3.08 -12.44
C PRO A 95 -28.84 1.91 -11.92
N ASP A 96 -28.65 0.71 -12.47
CA ASP A 96 -29.36 -0.50 -12.03
C ASP A 96 -28.83 -1.09 -10.71
N ARG A 97 -27.65 -0.65 -10.27
CA ARG A 97 -27.01 -1.07 -9.01
C ARG A 97 -27.24 0.01 -7.98
N ARG A 98 -28.24 -0.19 -7.13
CA ARG A 98 -28.51 0.73 -6.02
C ARG A 98 -27.37 0.65 -5.01
N ARG A 99 -26.55 1.70 -4.97
CA ARG A 99 -25.57 1.94 -3.91
C ARG A 99 -25.87 3.27 -3.23
N GLN A 100 -25.58 3.35 -1.94
CA GLN A 100 -25.77 4.57 -1.18
C GLN A 100 -24.67 5.58 -1.52
N THR A 101 -25.06 6.81 -1.85
CA THR A 101 -24.16 7.94 -2.07
C THR A 101 -24.74 9.16 -1.35
N TYR A 102 -23.96 10.22 -1.23
CA TYR A 102 -24.50 11.52 -0.81
C TYR A 102 -25.51 12.05 -1.83
N PRO A 103 -26.45 12.91 -1.41
CA PRO A 103 -27.29 13.65 -2.33
C PRO A 103 -26.45 14.64 -3.15
N GLU A 104 -26.92 14.96 -4.35
CA GLU A 104 -26.23 15.92 -5.24
C GLU A 104 -26.26 17.36 -4.71
N LYS A 105 -27.19 17.70 -3.80
CA LYS A 105 -27.36 19.06 -3.30
C LYS A 105 -26.18 19.48 -2.42
N GLY A 106 -25.57 20.63 -2.72
CA GLY A 106 -24.60 21.30 -1.87
C GLY A 106 -23.15 21.16 -2.32
N ALA A 107 -22.23 21.57 -1.43
CA ALA A 107 -20.81 21.64 -1.73
C ALA A 107 -20.12 20.28 -1.53
N GLY A 108 -19.19 19.96 -2.42
CA GLY A 108 -18.44 18.71 -2.33
C GLY A 108 -17.62 18.40 -3.57
N THR A 109 -17.05 17.20 -3.53
CA THR A 109 -16.34 16.60 -4.64
C THR A 109 -17.15 15.44 -5.22
N TYR A 110 -17.14 15.35 -6.55
CA TYR A 110 -17.83 14.33 -7.32
C TYR A 110 -16.89 13.67 -8.32
N ALA A 111 -17.26 12.47 -8.73
CA ALA A 111 -16.54 11.70 -9.74
C ALA A 111 -17.48 11.34 -10.90
N VAL A 112 -16.92 11.32 -12.11
CA VAL A 112 -17.63 11.01 -13.35
C VAL A 112 -16.85 9.96 -14.11
N ALA A 113 -17.52 8.92 -14.57
CA ALA A 113 -16.90 7.86 -15.36
C ALA A 113 -17.81 7.46 -16.55
N PRO A 114 -17.25 7.30 -17.76
CA PRO A 114 -18.01 6.87 -18.93
C PRO A 114 -18.25 5.36 -18.92
N TYR A 115 -19.38 4.94 -19.49
CA TYR A 115 -19.67 3.54 -19.82
C TYR A 115 -20.44 3.45 -21.15
N ILE A 116 -20.52 2.24 -21.71
CA ILE A 116 -21.29 1.99 -22.92
C ILE A 116 -22.64 1.38 -22.54
N GLU A 117 -23.73 1.99 -23.02
CA GLU A 117 -25.09 1.50 -22.80
C GLU A 117 -25.23 0.05 -23.31
N GLY A 118 -25.95 -0.77 -22.54
CA GLY A 118 -26.12 -2.21 -22.83
C GLY A 118 -24.91 -3.08 -22.46
N ARG A 119 -23.93 -2.57 -21.72
CA ARG A 119 -22.77 -3.33 -21.20
C ARG A 119 -22.66 -3.35 -19.67
N ASP A 120 -23.76 -3.14 -18.95
CA ASP A 120 -23.83 -3.19 -17.48
C ASP A 120 -22.76 -2.33 -16.77
N GLY A 121 -22.57 -1.10 -17.24
CA GLY A 121 -21.58 -0.17 -16.69
C GLY A 121 -20.14 -0.43 -17.13
N LYS A 122 -19.90 -1.40 -18.01
CA LYS A 122 -18.57 -1.66 -18.58
C LYS A 122 -18.20 -0.65 -19.66
N PHE A 123 -16.90 -0.45 -19.79
CA PHE A 123 -16.27 0.42 -20.75
C PHE A 123 -15.87 -0.34 -22.02
N LEU A 124 -14.81 0.09 -22.68
CA LEU A 124 -14.30 -0.48 -23.91
C LEU A 124 -13.57 -1.80 -23.67
N CYS A 125 -13.55 -2.66 -24.68
CA CYS A 125 -12.54 -3.70 -24.77
C CYS A 125 -11.23 -3.16 -25.36
N ARG A 126 -10.19 -4.00 -25.36
CA ARG A 126 -8.86 -3.65 -25.86
C ARG A 126 -8.85 -3.25 -27.34
N ASN A 127 -9.61 -3.94 -28.19
CA ASN A 127 -9.68 -3.61 -29.62
C ASN A 127 -10.31 -2.24 -29.85
N GLU A 128 -11.38 -1.92 -29.13
CA GLU A 128 -12.04 -0.61 -29.19
C GLU A 128 -11.13 0.50 -28.63
N LEU A 129 -10.34 0.22 -27.58
CA LEU A 129 -9.35 1.19 -27.06
C LEU A 129 -8.32 1.59 -28.12
N ARG A 130 -7.80 0.64 -28.91
CA ARG A 130 -6.86 0.94 -30.00
C ARG A 130 -7.46 1.84 -31.06
N GLU A 131 -8.73 1.60 -31.39
CA GLU A 131 -9.47 2.45 -32.33
C GLU A 131 -9.59 3.89 -31.81
N ILE A 132 -9.91 4.07 -30.53
CA ILE A 132 -9.97 5.39 -29.89
C ILE A 132 -8.60 6.06 -29.81
N VAL A 133 -7.53 5.31 -29.53
CA VAL A 133 -6.15 5.84 -29.55
C VAL A 133 -5.79 6.36 -30.94
N ASN A 134 -6.10 5.59 -32.00
CA ASN A 134 -5.88 6.01 -33.39
C ASN A 134 -6.71 7.27 -33.76
N ASP A 135 -7.92 7.40 -33.22
CA ASP A 135 -8.76 8.57 -33.42
C ASP A 135 -8.22 9.80 -32.68
N LEU A 136 -7.67 9.62 -31.47
CA LEU A 136 -6.97 10.68 -30.75
C LEU A 136 -5.73 11.15 -31.52
N ASP A 137 -4.95 10.23 -32.09
CA ASP A 137 -3.79 10.55 -32.92
C ASP A 137 -4.20 11.40 -34.14
N GLN A 138 -5.29 11.03 -34.82
CA GLN A 138 -5.82 11.81 -35.94
C GLN A 138 -6.32 13.20 -35.51
N TYR A 139 -6.98 13.30 -34.35
CA TYR A 139 -7.50 14.57 -33.83
C TYR A 139 -6.36 15.52 -33.42
N LEU A 140 -5.33 15.01 -32.73
CA LEU A 140 -4.13 15.76 -32.36
C LEU A 140 -3.35 16.22 -33.60
N GLU A 141 -3.20 15.34 -34.59
CA GLU A 141 -2.53 15.69 -35.85
C GLU A 141 -3.31 16.76 -36.61
N ALA A 142 -4.65 16.69 -36.64
CA ALA A 142 -5.49 17.73 -37.23
C ALA A 142 -5.24 19.10 -36.58
N TYR A 143 -5.11 19.15 -35.25
CA TYR A 143 -4.76 20.38 -34.53
C TYR A 143 -3.38 20.89 -34.96
N THR A 144 -2.36 20.02 -35.01
CA THR A 144 -1.00 20.39 -35.45
C THR A 144 -1.02 20.99 -36.86
N ARG A 145 -1.76 20.39 -37.80
CA ARG A 145 -1.90 20.94 -39.17
C ARG A 145 -2.60 22.28 -39.21
N LEU A 146 -3.64 22.48 -38.38
CA LEU A 146 -4.28 23.78 -38.25
C LEU A 146 -3.31 24.85 -37.73
N GLN A 147 -2.41 24.51 -36.80
CA GLN A 147 -1.38 25.45 -36.33
C GLN A 147 -0.35 25.77 -37.42
N VAL A 148 0.18 24.75 -38.11
CA VAL A 148 1.20 24.92 -39.18
C VAL A 148 0.69 25.83 -40.31
N HIS A 149 -0.55 25.64 -40.75
CA HIS A 149 -1.15 26.42 -41.83
C HIS A 149 -1.92 27.64 -41.35
N GLN A 150 -1.85 28.00 -40.05
CA GLN A 150 -2.58 29.12 -39.45
C GLN A 150 -4.10 29.10 -39.75
N GLY A 151 -4.67 27.90 -39.89
CA GLY A 151 -6.08 27.68 -40.22
C GLY A 151 -6.43 27.79 -41.70
N ASP A 152 -5.47 28.11 -42.60
CA ASP A 152 -5.72 28.17 -44.04
C ASP A 152 -5.77 26.77 -44.67
N ARG A 153 -6.99 26.32 -44.97
CA ARG A 153 -7.26 25.00 -45.55
C ARG A 153 -6.86 24.88 -47.02
N SER A 154 -6.60 26.00 -47.71
CA SER A 154 -6.17 26.00 -49.12
C SER A 154 -4.72 25.52 -49.26
N LEU A 155 -3.90 25.80 -48.25
CA LEU A 155 -2.48 25.41 -48.18
C LEU A 155 -2.28 23.95 -47.76
N MET A 156 -3.32 23.30 -47.24
CA MET A 156 -3.27 21.91 -46.78
C MET A 156 -3.27 20.92 -47.94
N GLN A 157 -2.58 19.80 -47.77
CA GLN A 157 -2.68 18.64 -48.65
C GLN A 157 -4.05 17.95 -48.50
N PRO A 158 -4.48 17.15 -49.48
CA PRO A 158 -5.75 16.40 -49.39
C PRO A 158 -5.86 15.52 -48.14
N GLY A 159 -4.76 14.92 -47.67
CA GLY A 159 -4.73 14.11 -46.44
C GLY A 159 -4.97 14.94 -45.18
N GLU A 160 -4.31 16.09 -45.06
CA GLU A 160 -4.46 17.00 -43.92
C GLU A 160 -5.88 17.57 -43.84
N ARG A 161 -6.48 17.90 -45.00
CA ARG A 161 -7.90 18.30 -45.05
C ARG A 161 -8.85 17.22 -44.56
N ARG A 162 -8.54 15.94 -44.75
CA ARG A 162 -9.34 14.83 -44.22
C ARG A 162 -9.24 14.74 -42.70
N LEU A 163 -8.03 14.92 -42.13
CA LEU A 163 -7.83 14.95 -40.68
C LEU A 163 -8.60 16.11 -40.04
N VAL A 164 -8.51 17.31 -40.62
CA VAL A 164 -9.28 18.47 -40.15
C VAL A 164 -10.77 18.24 -40.26
N ARG A 165 -11.25 17.62 -41.35
CA ARG A 165 -12.68 17.25 -41.48
C ARG A 165 -13.10 16.28 -40.38
N PHE A 166 -12.32 15.23 -40.14
CA PHE A 166 -12.56 14.26 -39.07
C PHE A 166 -12.68 14.96 -37.70
N ALA A 167 -11.73 15.82 -37.35
CA ALA A 167 -11.76 16.56 -36.09
C ALA A 167 -12.99 17.47 -35.96
N ASN A 168 -13.38 18.15 -37.04
CA ASN A 168 -14.62 18.95 -37.04
C ASN A 168 -15.84 18.05 -36.83
N GLU A 169 -15.93 16.89 -37.48
CA GLU A 169 -17.05 15.96 -37.28
C GLU A 169 -17.16 15.51 -35.82
N VAL A 170 -16.02 15.25 -35.15
CA VAL A 170 -15.96 14.95 -33.71
C VAL A 170 -16.49 16.12 -32.87
N ASP A 171 -16.08 17.35 -33.17
CA ASP A 171 -16.51 18.54 -32.43
C ASP A 171 -18.03 18.79 -32.50
N GLN A 172 -18.65 18.40 -33.63
CA GLN A 172 -20.08 18.55 -33.87
C GLN A 172 -20.95 17.51 -33.16
N VAL A 173 -20.40 16.36 -32.73
CA VAL A 173 -21.22 15.21 -32.27
C VAL A 173 -22.20 15.57 -31.16
N PHE A 174 -21.75 16.32 -30.15
CA PHE A 174 -22.58 16.78 -29.03
C PHE A 174 -22.86 18.28 -29.07
N SER A 175 -22.41 18.99 -30.09
CA SER A 175 -22.78 20.41 -30.28
C SER A 175 -22.89 20.72 -31.77
N PRO A 176 -23.99 20.29 -32.40
CA PRO A 176 -24.29 20.67 -33.77
C PRO A 176 -24.31 22.19 -33.91
N GLY A 177 -23.60 22.73 -34.89
CA GLY A 177 -23.45 24.16 -35.12
C GLY A 177 -22.37 24.83 -34.27
N TRP A 178 -21.57 24.09 -33.49
CA TRP A 178 -20.39 24.68 -32.84
C TRP A 178 -19.43 25.20 -33.91
N THR A 179 -18.95 26.44 -33.73
CA THR A 179 -17.97 27.03 -34.64
C THR A 179 -16.74 27.48 -33.84
N PRO A 180 -15.53 27.23 -34.35
CA PRO A 180 -14.32 27.63 -33.67
C PRO A 180 -14.23 29.17 -33.61
N THR A 181 -13.81 29.70 -32.46
CA THR A 181 -13.59 31.15 -32.29
C THR A 181 -12.34 31.64 -33.02
N LYS A 182 -11.42 30.74 -33.36
CA LYS A 182 -10.21 31.01 -34.13
C LYS A 182 -10.06 29.94 -35.22
N PRO A 183 -9.57 30.28 -36.42
CA PRO A 183 -9.36 29.31 -37.50
C PRO A 183 -8.48 28.11 -37.12
N THR A 184 -7.59 28.29 -36.14
CA THR A 184 -6.65 27.27 -35.68
C THR A 184 -7.15 26.42 -34.51
N ALA A 185 -8.33 26.75 -33.94
CA ALA A 185 -8.84 26.09 -32.75
C ALA A 185 -9.74 24.89 -33.12
N LEU A 186 -9.61 23.82 -32.35
CA LEU A 186 -10.61 22.76 -32.26
C LEU A 186 -11.36 22.89 -30.94
N ARG A 187 -12.55 22.31 -30.83
CA ARG A 187 -13.40 22.45 -29.64
C ARG A 187 -12.69 21.96 -28.39
N TRP A 188 -12.02 20.82 -28.52
CA TRP A 188 -11.39 20.14 -27.39
C TRP A 188 -9.92 20.48 -27.21
N VAL A 189 -9.27 21.05 -28.22
CA VAL A 189 -7.87 21.52 -28.15
C VAL A 189 -7.81 22.99 -28.60
N THR A 190 -7.76 23.88 -27.63
CA THR A 190 -7.79 25.35 -27.82
C THR A 190 -6.49 26.05 -27.42
N SER A 191 -5.59 25.33 -26.76
CA SER A 191 -4.31 25.84 -26.25
C SER A 191 -3.27 24.72 -26.16
N GLN A 192 -1.99 25.09 -25.98
CA GLN A 192 -0.91 24.14 -25.74
C GLN A 192 -1.16 23.26 -24.51
N VAL A 193 -1.73 23.82 -23.44
CA VAL A 193 -2.06 23.06 -22.22
C VAL A 193 -3.10 21.97 -22.53
N SER A 194 -4.17 22.30 -23.26
CA SER A 194 -5.14 21.28 -23.67
C SER A 194 -4.53 20.24 -24.63
N PHE A 195 -3.62 20.65 -25.52
CA PHE A 195 -2.93 19.71 -26.42
C PHE A 195 -2.14 18.68 -25.63
N LEU A 196 -1.30 19.13 -24.69
CA LEU A 196 -0.51 18.24 -23.83
C LEU A 196 -1.39 17.32 -22.98
N GLY A 197 -2.49 17.83 -22.42
CA GLY A 197 -3.43 17.01 -21.65
C GLY A 197 -4.13 15.93 -22.49
N ILE A 198 -4.48 16.22 -23.75
CA ILE A 198 -5.05 15.22 -24.65
C ILE A 198 -3.97 14.21 -25.10
N THR A 199 -2.72 14.64 -25.29
CA THR A 199 -1.60 13.72 -25.53
C THR A 199 -1.41 12.77 -24.34
N ALA A 200 -1.45 13.27 -23.10
CA ALA A 200 -1.37 12.43 -21.90
C ALA A 200 -2.54 11.43 -21.82
N LEU A 201 -3.76 11.87 -22.14
CA LEU A 201 -4.92 10.96 -22.23
C LEU A 201 -4.69 9.85 -23.27
N ARG A 202 -4.15 10.20 -24.44
CA ARG A 202 -3.82 9.23 -25.50
C ARG A 202 -2.83 8.19 -24.99
N GLU A 203 -1.72 8.61 -24.36
CA GLU A 203 -0.73 7.69 -23.81
C GLU A 203 -1.30 6.79 -22.72
N SER A 204 -2.17 7.34 -21.89
CA SER A 204 -2.85 6.61 -20.81
C SER A 204 -3.79 5.51 -21.32
N LEU A 205 -4.58 5.80 -22.36
CA LEU A 205 -5.40 4.78 -23.02
C LEU A 205 -4.55 3.73 -23.75
N HIS A 206 -3.39 4.12 -24.27
CA HIS A 206 -2.44 3.18 -24.85
C HIS A 206 -1.82 2.26 -23.79
N LEU A 207 -1.44 2.79 -22.63
CA LEU A 207 -0.94 2.01 -21.49
C LEU A 207 -1.98 0.99 -21.01
N ARG A 208 -3.26 1.37 -21.01
CA ARG A 208 -4.39 0.48 -20.71
C ARG A 208 -4.51 -0.69 -21.70
N ASP A 209 -4.24 -0.47 -22.99
CA ASP A 209 -4.15 -1.53 -24.01
C ASP A 209 -2.92 -2.43 -23.80
N GLN A 210 -1.76 -1.85 -23.46
CA GLN A 210 -0.52 -2.61 -23.25
C GLN A 210 -0.57 -3.50 -22.01
N ASN A 211 -1.16 -3.02 -20.91
CA ASN A 211 -1.22 -3.72 -19.63
C ASN A 211 -2.37 -4.73 -19.54
N SER A 212 -3.27 -4.77 -20.51
CA SER A 212 -4.37 -5.73 -20.50
C SER A 212 -3.87 -7.14 -20.83
N PRO A 213 -4.10 -8.15 -19.94
CA PRO A 213 -3.76 -9.54 -20.21
C PRO A 213 -4.72 -10.20 -21.23
N ASP A 214 -5.74 -9.50 -21.72
CA ASP A 214 -6.68 -10.02 -22.71
C ASP A 214 -6.01 -10.18 -24.08
N VAL A 215 -5.72 -11.43 -24.43
CA VAL A 215 -5.13 -11.82 -25.71
C VAL A 215 -6.15 -11.70 -26.86
N THR A 216 -7.44 -11.91 -26.58
CA THR A 216 -8.49 -11.82 -27.60
C THR A 216 -8.80 -10.37 -27.97
N GLY A 217 -8.61 -9.48 -27.00
CA GLY A 217 -8.91 -8.06 -27.08
C GLY A 217 -10.41 -7.75 -27.11
N THR A 218 -11.26 -8.69 -26.69
CA THR A 218 -12.72 -8.61 -26.76
C THR A 218 -13.41 -8.46 -25.40
N VAL A 219 -12.68 -8.64 -24.29
CA VAL A 219 -13.23 -8.50 -22.94
C VAL A 219 -13.46 -7.01 -22.64
N TRP A 220 -14.71 -6.65 -22.33
CA TRP A 220 -15.06 -5.30 -21.90
C TRP A 220 -14.56 -5.03 -20.49
N GLN A 221 -13.95 -3.87 -20.31
CA GLN A 221 -13.38 -3.48 -19.02
C GLN A 221 -14.44 -3.03 -18.03
N GLU A 222 -14.34 -3.46 -16.79
CA GLU A 222 -15.09 -2.87 -15.66
C GLU A 222 -14.46 -1.53 -15.25
N GLN A 223 -13.14 -1.40 -15.48
CA GLN A 223 -12.40 -0.18 -15.22
C GLN A 223 -12.59 0.84 -16.35
N ALA A 224 -12.84 2.10 -15.99
CA ALA A 224 -12.97 3.23 -16.90
C ALA A 224 -12.11 4.42 -16.43
N PRO A 225 -11.67 5.33 -17.33
CA PRO A 225 -11.05 6.59 -16.92
C PRO A 225 -12.02 7.43 -16.07
N ILE A 226 -11.56 7.94 -14.94
CA ILE A 226 -12.37 8.76 -14.02
C ILE A 226 -11.99 10.23 -14.17
N TYR A 227 -12.99 11.10 -14.20
CA TYR A 227 -12.88 12.53 -14.01
C TYR A 227 -13.34 12.90 -12.60
N VAL A 228 -12.58 13.72 -11.90
CA VAL A 228 -12.93 14.26 -10.58
C VAL A 228 -13.12 15.76 -10.70
N GLY A 229 -14.17 16.28 -10.07
CA GLY A 229 -14.39 17.72 -9.97
C GLY A 229 -14.98 18.10 -8.62
N CYS A 230 -14.81 19.35 -8.23
CA CYS A 230 -15.43 19.91 -7.03
C CYS A 230 -16.39 21.06 -7.38
N SER A 231 -17.38 21.33 -6.53
CA SER A 231 -18.30 22.46 -6.68
C SER A 231 -18.91 22.87 -5.34
N ASN A 232 -19.31 24.14 -5.23
CA ASN A 232 -20.13 24.64 -4.12
C ASN A 232 -21.61 24.27 -4.27
N ALA A 233 -21.99 23.80 -5.46
CA ALA A 233 -23.31 23.28 -5.81
C ALA A 233 -23.13 22.14 -6.83
N MET A 234 -22.97 20.90 -6.35
CA MET A 234 -22.74 19.74 -7.22
C MET A 234 -23.96 19.46 -8.11
N GLU A 235 -25.17 19.73 -7.64
CA GLU A 235 -26.44 19.56 -8.38
C GLU A 235 -26.49 20.37 -9.68
N ALA A 236 -25.79 21.51 -9.73
CA ALA A 236 -25.72 22.34 -10.93
C ALA A 236 -24.64 21.84 -11.91
N CYS A 237 -23.61 21.14 -11.42
CA CYS A 237 -22.45 20.70 -12.19
C CYS A 237 -22.61 19.29 -12.74
N LEU A 238 -23.12 18.34 -11.95
CA LEU A 238 -23.23 16.92 -12.32
C LEU A 238 -23.98 16.70 -13.63
N PRO A 239 -25.15 17.33 -13.89
CA PRO A 239 -25.85 17.16 -15.16
C PRO A 239 -25.01 17.60 -16.36
N GLN A 240 -24.10 18.57 -16.21
CA GLN A 240 -23.36 19.15 -17.33
C GLN A 240 -22.38 18.16 -17.98
N HIS A 241 -22.01 17.10 -17.28
CA HIS A 241 -21.16 16.03 -17.79
C HIS A 241 -21.91 14.97 -18.59
N ARG A 242 -23.25 15.03 -18.59
CA ARG A 242 -24.08 14.06 -19.31
C ARG A 242 -24.13 14.41 -20.81
N PRO A 243 -23.94 13.42 -21.71
CA PRO A 243 -23.95 13.64 -23.16
C PRO A 243 -25.19 14.38 -23.69
N GLU A 244 -26.36 14.17 -23.07
CA GLU A 244 -27.64 14.78 -23.46
C GLU A 244 -27.65 16.30 -23.25
N ASN A 245 -26.77 16.81 -22.39
CA ASN A 245 -26.61 18.25 -22.12
C ASN A 245 -25.54 18.91 -23.00
N GLY A 246 -25.07 18.20 -24.03
CA GLY A 246 -24.19 18.73 -25.08
C GLY A 246 -22.74 19.00 -24.65
N LEU A 247 -22.37 18.67 -23.41
CA LEU A 247 -20.99 18.73 -22.89
C LEU A 247 -20.35 20.13 -23.03
N SER A 248 -21.14 21.20 -23.00
CA SER A 248 -20.65 22.57 -23.20
C SER A 248 -19.79 23.09 -22.05
N ARG A 249 -19.99 22.55 -20.85
CA ARG A 249 -19.27 22.91 -19.62
C ARG A 249 -18.38 21.79 -19.07
N THR A 250 -18.28 20.68 -19.79
CA THR A 250 -17.38 19.57 -19.47
C THR A 250 -15.93 19.94 -19.76
N SER A 251 -15.00 19.42 -18.96
CA SER A 251 -13.57 19.57 -19.23
C SER A 251 -13.17 18.94 -20.57
N LYS A 252 -12.04 19.38 -21.13
CA LYS A 252 -11.65 19.05 -22.51
C LYS A 252 -11.41 17.56 -22.75
N ALA A 253 -10.65 16.91 -21.87
CA ALA A 253 -10.35 15.47 -21.95
C ALA A 253 -11.60 14.57 -21.90
N PRO A 254 -12.48 14.66 -20.88
CA PRO A 254 -13.71 13.87 -20.86
C PRO A 254 -14.61 14.19 -22.06
N GLY A 255 -14.74 15.46 -22.43
CA GLY A 255 -15.58 15.87 -23.56
C GLY A 255 -15.11 15.32 -24.91
N LEU A 256 -13.80 15.30 -25.17
CA LEU A 256 -13.23 14.70 -26.39
C LEU A 256 -13.45 13.19 -26.41
N LEU A 257 -13.15 12.49 -25.31
CA LEU A 257 -13.31 11.04 -25.23
C LEU A 257 -14.76 10.63 -25.51
N LEU A 258 -15.73 11.29 -24.88
CA LEU A 258 -17.15 11.04 -25.13
C LEU A 258 -17.52 11.30 -26.60
N SER A 259 -17.01 12.39 -27.19
CA SER A 259 -17.28 12.73 -28.59
C SER A 259 -16.73 11.68 -29.57
N LEU A 260 -15.53 11.16 -29.32
CA LEU A 260 -14.93 10.08 -30.11
C LEU A 260 -15.71 8.77 -30.00
N LEU A 261 -16.09 8.38 -28.78
CA LEU A 261 -16.92 7.20 -28.53
C LEU A 261 -18.23 7.26 -29.31
N LYS A 262 -18.92 8.40 -29.26
CA LYS A 262 -20.17 8.59 -29.99
C LYS A 262 -19.95 8.65 -31.51
N LYS A 263 -18.84 9.23 -31.99
CA LYS A 263 -18.45 9.22 -33.41
C LYS A 263 -18.24 7.79 -33.95
N ARG A 264 -17.73 6.89 -33.11
CA ARG A 264 -17.58 5.45 -33.40
C ARG A 264 -18.89 4.66 -33.33
N GLY A 265 -20.00 5.31 -32.98
CA GLY A 265 -21.31 4.68 -32.90
C GLY A 265 -21.61 4.02 -31.55
N HIS A 266 -20.76 4.18 -30.53
CA HIS A 266 -21.11 3.74 -29.18
C HIS A 266 -22.20 4.65 -28.59
N ASP A 267 -23.18 4.05 -27.92
CA ASP A 267 -24.12 4.80 -27.09
C ASP A 267 -23.50 5.02 -25.71
N VAL A 268 -22.62 6.01 -25.64
CA VAL A 268 -21.90 6.34 -24.41
C VAL A 268 -22.79 7.10 -23.43
N ARG A 269 -22.72 6.70 -22.16
CA ARG A 269 -23.35 7.36 -21.01
C ARG A 269 -22.29 7.65 -19.95
N VAL A 270 -22.68 8.39 -18.93
CA VAL A 270 -21.81 8.67 -17.78
C VAL A 270 -22.52 8.34 -16.48
N VAL A 271 -21.79 7.73 -15.55
CA VAL A 271 -22.14 7.70 -14.14
C VAL A 271 -21.50 8.92 -13.50
N ALA A 272 -22.27 9.66 -12.70
CA ALA A 272 -21.80 10.84 -12.01
C ALA A 272 -22.25 10.75 -10.54
N VAL A 273 -21.29 10.69 -9.62
CA VAL A 273 -21.53 10.34 -8.21
C VAL A 273 -20.97 11.42 -7.29
N PRO A 274 -21.79 11.98 -6.38
CA PRO A 274 -21.29 12.74 -5.23
C PRO A 274 -20.42 11.84 -4.34
N VAL A 275 -19.13 12.13 -4.24
CA VAL A 275 -18.18 11.30 -3.50
C VAL A 275 -18.17 11.67 -2.03
N VAL A 276 -17.99 12.96 -1.75
CA VAL A 276 -17.92 13.48 -0.38
C VAL A 276 -18.43 14.91 -0.36
N LYS A 277 -19.27 15.23 0.64
CA LYS A 277 -19.71 16.59 0.91
C LYS A 277 -18.69 17.30 1.79
N THR A 278 -18.53 18.60 1.62
CA THR A 278 -17.64 19.42 2.46
C THR A 278 -18.45 20.31 3.38
N TRP A 279 -18.04 20.43 4.64
CA TRP A 279 -18.79 21.16 5.67
C TRP A 279 -17.99 22.31 6.32
N THR A 280 -16.73 22.50 5.94
CA THR A 280 -15.90 23.68 6.29
C THR A 280 -15.21 24.23 5.03
N ASP A 281 -14.80 25.50 5.04
CA ASP A 281 -14.38 26.22 3.82
C ASP A 281 -13.00 25.80 3.27
N ASP A 282 -12.19 25.17 4.11
CA ASP A 282 -10.90 24.60 3.76
C ASP A 282 -11.01 23.19 3.18
N MET A 283 -12.12 22.48 3.42
CA MET A 283 -12.27 21.09 3.01
C MET A 283 -12.48 20.90 1.51
N LEU A 284 -13.06 21.86 0.79
CA LEU A 284 -13.37 21.66 -0.63
C LEU A 284 -12.12 21.39 -1.48
N PRO A 285 -11.08 22.25 -1.48
CA PRO A 285 -9.84 21.94 -2.20
C PRO A 285 -9.16 20.66 -1.69
N CYS A 286 -9.22 20.38 -0.38
CA CYS A 286 -8.67 19.13 0.18
C CYS A 286 -9.40 17.89 -0.36
N SER A 287 -10.74 17.95 -0.45
CA SER A 287 -11.56 16.86 -0.96
C SER A 287 -11.30 16.58 -2.43
N GLU A 288 -11.09 17.62 -3.24
CA GLU A 288 -10.74 17.46 -4.65
C GLU A 288 -9.40 16.74 -4.79
N VAL A 289 -8.40 17.14 -4.00
CA VAL A 289 -7.08 16.50 -3.96
C VAL A 289 -7.18 15.02 -3.56
N VAL A 290 -7.86 14.72 -2.46
CA VAL A 290 -7.99 13.35 -1.94
C VAL A 290 -8.66 12.45 -2.97
N VAL A 291 -9.79 12.88 -3.54
CA VAL A 291 -10.53 12.06 -4.50
C VAL A 291 -9.77 11.93 -5.83
N THR A 292 -9.07 12.98 -6.27
CA THR A 292 -8.22 12.92 -7.48
C THR A 292 -7.11 11.87 -7.34
N LEU A 293 -6.45 11.85 -6.19
CA LEU A 293 -5.37 10.88 -5.90
C LEU A 293 -5.91 9.45 -5.76
N LEU A 294 -6.99 9.26 -5.00
CA LEU A 294 -7.63 7.95 -4.84
C LEU A 294 -8.09 7.37 -6.18
N ALA A 295 -8.69 8.21 -7.03
CA ALA A 295 -9.17 7.79 -8.35
C ALA A 295 -8.05 7.67 -9.40
N GLN A 296 -6.84 8.16 -9.10
CA GLN A 296 -5.78 8.40 -10.08
C GLN A 296 -6.33 9.13 -11.30
N SER A 297 -7.09 10.21 -11.05
CA SER A 297 -7.93 10.81 -12.07
C SER A 297 -7.15 11.70 -13.04
N LEU A 298 -5.85 11.91 -12.84
CA LEU A 298 -5.03 12.65 -13.80
C LEU A 298 -4.85 11.86 -15.09
N THR A 299 -4.77 12.57 -16.23
CA THR A 299 -4.59 11.96 -17.54
C THR A 299 -3.36 11.07 -17.59
N GLU A 300 -2.28 11.51 -16.98
CA GLU A 300 -1.00 10.81 -16.86
C GLU A 300 -1.08 9.53 -16.03
N GLN A 301 -2.08 9.41 -15.15
CA GLN A 301 -2.26 8.29 -14.22
C GLN A 301 -3.38 7.31 -14.62
N GLY A 302 -4.11 7.54 -15.71
CA GLY A 302 -5.24 6.67 -16.09
C GLY A 302 -6.59 7.35 -16.21
N GLY A 303 -6.68 8.63 -15.83
CA GLY A 303 -7.94 9.37 -15.70
C GLY A 303 -8.17 10.44 -16.77
N LEU A 304 -8.96 11.46 -16.40
CA LEU A 304 -9.50 12.49 -17.31
C LEU A 304 -9.24 13.94 -16.84
N ASN A 305 -8.59 14.15 -15.70
CA ASN A 305 -8.15 15.45 -15.21
C ASN A 305 -6.82 15.84 -15.87
N VAL A 306 -6.80 16.97 -16.56
CA VAL A 306 -5.57 17.54 -17.15
C VAL A 306 -4.79 18.40 -16.14
N ILE A 307 -5.47 18.86 -15.09
CA ILE A 307 -4.93 19.79 -14.10
C ILE A 307 -5.13 19.17 -12.72
N ASP A 308 -4.16 19.42 -11.84
CA ASP A 308 -4.20 19.04 -10.44
C ASP A 308 -5.38 19.66 -9.67
N GLY A 309 -5.85 18.94 -8.65
CA GLY A 309 -6.91 19.39 -7.77
C GLY A 309 -6.46 20.47 -6.78
N GLY A 310 -7.42 21.08 -6.09
CA GLY A 310 -7.16 22.03 -5.00
C GLY A 310 -7.08 23.49 -5.44
N GLY A 311 -7.44 23.81 -6.68
CA GLY A 311 -7.38 25.17 -7.22
C GLY A 311 -8.52 26.09 -6.77
N ARG A 312 -9.59 25.54 -6.18
CA ARG A 312 -10.82 26.26 -5.87
C ARG A 312 -10.87 26.65 -4.39
N SER A 313 -11.05 27.94 -4.10
CA SER A 313 -11.37 28.41 -2.74
C SER A 313 -12.87 28.42 -2.50
N ASP A 314 -13.28 28.14 -1.27
CA ASP A 314 -14.68 27.99 -0.88
C ASP A 314 -15.26 29.27 -0.22
N ASN A 315 -14.97 30.44 -0.79
CA ASN A 315 -15.22 31.70 -0.09
C ASN A 315 -16.68 32.20 -0.16
N SER A 316 -17.63 31.41 -0.67
CA SER A 316 -18.98 31.90 -1.01
C SER A 316 -20.14 31.20 -0.30
N ARG A 317 -19.88 30.30 0.65
CA ARG A 317 -20.95 29.55 1.33
C ARG A 317 -21.47 30.27 2.55
N SER A 318 -22.76 30.09 2.82
CA SER A 318 -23.39 30.54 4.06
C SER A 318 -23.13 29.54 5.18
N LEU A 319 -23.04 30.03 6.42
CA LEU A 319 -22.94 29.19 7.62
C LEU A 319 -24.09 28.16 7.71
N ALA A 320 -25.29 28.53 7.26
CA ALA A 320 -26.43 27.62 7.24
C ALA A 320 -26.22 26.42 6.29
N SER A 321 -25.62 26.65 5.12
CA SER A 321 -25.31 25.59 4.15
C SER A 321 -24.20 24.65 4.64
N GLN A 322 -23.20 25.21 5.33
CA GLN A 322 -22.16 24.43 6.00
C GLN A 322 -22.75 23.53 7.08
N GLU A 323 -23.64 24.07 7.92
CA GLU A 323 -24.29 23.33 8.99
C GLU A 323 -25.21 22.23 8.44
N GLU A 324 -25.97 22.50 7.38
CA GLU A 324 -26.78 21.47 6.69
C GLU A 324 -25.89 20.31 6.20
N SER A 325 -24.76 20.65 5.55
CA SER A 325 -23.79 19.65 5.09
C SER A 325 -23.16 18.87 6.25
N ARG A 326 -22.87 19.54 7.37
CA ARG A 326 -22.33 18.91 8.58
C ARG A 326 -23.31 17.90 9.18
N VAL A 327 -24.58 18.27 9.29
CA VAL A 327 -25.64 17.39 9.81
C VAL A 327 -25.83 16.18 8.90
N GLU A 328 -25.80 16.37 7.59
CA GLU A 328 -25.88 15.25 6.64
C GLU A 328 -24.71 14.28 6.82
N VAL A 329 -23.47 14.79 6.78
CA VAL A 329 -22.26 13.95 6.86
C VAL A 329 -22.12 13.25 8.20
N MET A 330 -22.35 13.96 9.31
CA MET A 330 -22.10 13.42 10.65
C MET A 330 -23.31 12.69 11.25
N GLY A 331 -24.53 12.98 10.78
CA GLY A 331 -25.75 12.53 11.42
C GLY A 331 -26.69 11.68 10.55
N GLN A 332 -26.73 11.91 9.23
CA GLN A 332 -27.70 11.22 8.36
C GLN A 332 -27.11 10.04 7.61
N PHE A 333 -25.83 10.12 7.24
CA PHE A 333 -25.13 9.05 6.54
C PHE A 333 -24.25 8.26 7.49
N PRO A 334 -24.18 6.92 7.34
CA PRO A 334 -23.47 6.08 8.29
C PRO A 334 -21.95 6.08 8.09
N PHE A 335 -21.46 6.63 6.98
CA PHE A 335 -20.08 6.43 6.52
C PHE A 335 -19.02 6.85 7.56
N VAL A 336 -19.17 8.03 8.16
CA VAL A 336 -18.25 8.50 9.21
C VAL A 336 -18.22 7.51 10.37
N LYS A 337 -19.40 7.13 10.87
CA LYS A 337 -19.52 6.21 11.99
C LYS A 337 -18.93 4.84 11.66
N GLU A 338 -19.34 4.24 10.54
CA GLU A 338 -18.87 2.91 10.13
C GLU A 338 -17.36 2.87 9.93
N ASN A 339 -16.80 3.86 9.23
CA ASN A 339 -15.36 3.92 8.97
C ASN A 339 -14.58 4.22 10.27
N THR A 340 -15.11 5.05 11.16
CA THR A 340 -14.46 5.37 12.44
C THR A 340 -14.52 4.18 13.39
N ASP A 341 -15.66 3.49 13.49
CA ASP A 341 -15.80 2.26 14.28
C ASP A 341 -14.84 1.18 13.79
N SER A 342 -14.74 1.00 12.47
CA SER A 342 -13.78 0.06 11.84
C SER A 342 -12.33 0.43 12.15
N THR A 343 -12.00 1.73 12.09
CA THR A 343 -10.65 2.23 12.41
C THR A 343 -10.33 2.02 13.90
N PHE A 344 -11.28 2.27 14.81
CA PHE A 344 -11.09 2.01 16.23
C PHE A 344 -10.91 0.52 16.54
N GLN A 345 -11.68 -0.34 15.90
CA GLN A 345 -11.51 -1.78 16.04
C GLN A 345 -10.11 -2.20 15.63
N ALA A 346 -9.62 -1.75 14.48
CA ALA A 346 -8.28 -2.05 14.02
C ALA A 346 -7.21 -1.52 15.00
N ILE A 347 -7.36 -0.29 15.50
CA ILE A 347 -6.44 0.26 16.51
C ILE A 347 -6.39 -0.63 17.77
N ASN A 348 -7.53 -1.15 18.22
CA ASN A 348 -7.58 -2.05 19.38
C ASN A 348 -6.86 -3.37 19.08
N GLU A 349 -7.10 -3.99 17.93
CA GLU A 349 -6.41 -5.22 17.50
C GLU A 349 -4.88 -5.01 17.44
N ILE A 350 -4.43 -3.84 16.99
CA ILE A 350 -2.99 -3.49 16.96
C ILE A 350 -2.43 -3.32 18.36
N ASN A 351 -3.14 -2.62 19.23
CA ASN A 351 -2.70 -2.44 20.62
C ASN A 351 -2.58 -3.79 21.35
N GLU A 352 -3.47 -4.74 21.07
CA GLU A 352 -3.38 -6.11 21.58
C GLU A 352 -2.11 -6.80 21.04
N LEU A 353 -1.80 -6.67 19.75
CA LEU A 353 -0.57 -7.23 19.16
C LEU A 353 0.70 -6.60 19.73
N VAL A 354 0.72 -5.27 19.93
CA VAL A 354 1.84 -4.56 20.57
C VAL A 354 2.05 -5.07 22.00
N THR A 355 0.97 -5.24 22.76
CA THR A 355 1.04 -5.82 24.11
C THR A 355 1.66 -7.21 24.10
N ILE A 356 1.24 -8.07 23.16
CA ILE A 356 1.82 -9.42 23.00
C ILE A 356 3.31 -9.35 22.64
N LEU A 357 3.71 -8.41 21.78
CA LEU A 357 5.12 -8.22 21.41
C LEU A 357 5.96 -7.77 22.61
N ASP A 358 5.45 -6.84 23.43
CA ASP A 358 6.12 -6.40 24.65
C ASP A 358 6.30 -7.57 25.63
N ASP A 359 5.27 -8.41 25.80
CA ASP A 359 5.34 -9.64 26.62
C ASP A 359 6.39 -10.64 26.08
N LEU A 360 6.46 -10.83 24.76
CA LEU A 360 7.47 -11.69 24.13
C LEU A 360 8.89 -11.16 24.32
N VAL A 361 9.08 -9.83 24.22
CA VAL A 361 10.37 -9.19 24.47
C VAL A 361 10.78 -9.38 25.94
N ALA A 362 9.86 -9.19 26.89
CA ALA A 362 10.11 -9.42 28.31
C ALA A 362 10.45 -10.89 28.61
N LEU A 363 9.75 -11.83 27.96
CA LEU A 363 10.04 -13.26 28.08
C LEU A 363 11.42 -13.62 27.52
N ALA A 364 11.81 -13.05 26.37
CA ALA A 364 13.13 -13.27 25.78
C ALA A 364 14.25 -12.75 26.71
N GLN A 365 14.06 -11.60 27.35
CA GLN A 365 15.00 -11.07 28.35
C GLN A 365 15.11 -11.98 29.58
N THR A 366 13.99 -12.57 30.01
CA THR A 366 13.97 -13.54 31.11
C THR A 366 14.74 -14.82 30.73
N PHE A 367 14.55 -15.31 29.50
CA PHE A 367 15.29 -16.47 28.98
C PHE A 367 16.79 -16.24 28.92
N GLU A 368 17.25 -15.07 28.46
CA GLU A 368 18.68 -14.74 28.47
C GLU A 368 19.23 -14.69 29.89
N THR A 369 18.50 -14.07 30.83
CA THR A 369 18.91 -14.05 32.24
C THR A 369 19.02 -15.46 32.83
N SER A 370 18.03 -16.33 32.59
CA SER A 370 18.08 -17.73 33.05
C SER A 370 19.18 -18.55 32.37
N LYS A 371 19.55 -18.21 31.13
CA LYS A 371 20.66 -18.84 30.43
C LYS A 371 21.99 -18.44 31.05
N ASP A 372 22.19 -17.16 31.34
CA ASP A 372 23.41 -16.68 32.03
C ASP A 372 23.55 -17.37 33.41
N GLU A 373 22.46 -17.46 34.18
CA GLU A 373 22.44 -18.17 35.48
C GLU A 373 22.78 -19.68 35.34
N LEU A 374 22.33 -20.32 34.26
CA LEU A 374 22.65 -21.72 33.96
C LEU A 374 24.11 -21.91 33.57
N GLU A 375 24.68 -20.98 32.80
CA GLU A 375 26.10 -21.00 32.41
C GLU A 375 27.00 -20.80 33.65
N ASP A 376 26.65 -19.88 34.54
CA ASP A 376 27.32 -19.66 35.83
C ASP A 376 27.24 -20.93 36.71
N SER A 377 26.04 -21.50 36.85
CA SER A 377 25.83 -22.74 37.62
C SER A 377 26.61 -23.93 37.04
N ALA A 378 26.71 -24.02 35.71
CA ALA A 378 27.49 -25.06 35.04
C ALA A 378 29.00 -24.88 35.28
N ALA A 379 29.50 -23.65 35.29
CA ALA A 379 30.89 -23.34 35.62
C ALA A 379 31.22 -23.70 37.09
N GLU A 380 30.31 -23.39 38.02
CA GLU A 380 30.45 -23.80 39.43
C GLU A 380 30.46 -25.33 39.58
N ALA A 381 29.56 -26.03 38.90
CA ALA A 381 29.51 -27.49 38.92
C ALA A 381 30.81 -28.10 38.38
N GLN A 382 31.37 -27.55 37.28
CA GLN A 382 32.65 -27.98 36.75
C GLN A 382 33.79 -27.76 37.75
N HIS A 383 33.82 -26.61 38.42
CA HIS A 383 34.82 -26.33 39.46
C HIS A 383 34.75 -27.33 40.62
N VAL A 384 33.54 -27.69 41.06
CA VAL A 384 33.34 -28.72 42.09
C VAL A 384 33.82 -30.09 41.61
N MET A 385 33.56 -30.47 40.35
CA MET A 385 34.07 -31.71 39.78
C MET A 385 35.61 -31.74 39.76
N ASP A 386 36.25 -30.64 39.34
CA ASP A 386 37.71 -30.53 39.33
C ASP A 386 38.30 -30.64 40.75
N MET A 387 37.64 -30.05 41.75
CA MET A 387 38.04 -30.22 43.16
C MET A 387 37.92 -31.67 43.61
N LEU A 388 36.83 -32.35 43.25
CA LEU A 388 36.60 -33.75 43.59
C LEU A 388 37.69 -34.65 43.00
N ASP A 389 38.05 -34.44 41.73
CA ASP A 389 39.11 -35.18 41.05
C ASP A 389 40.46 -34.97 41.72
N ASN A 390 40.78 -33.72 42.13
CA ASN A 390 42.00 -33.42 42.89
C ASN A 390 42.01 -34.12 44.26
N VAL A 391 40.89 -34.13 44.99
CA VAL A 391 40.78 -34.85 46.27
C VAL A 391 40.91 -36.35 46.06
N ASN A 392 40.29 -36.91 45.04
CA ASN A 392 40.39 -38.33 44.69
C ASN A 392 41.85 -38.71 44.37
N ALA A 393 42.55 -37.93 43.55
CA ALA A 393 43.96 -38.15 43.23
C ALA A 393 44.86 -38.08 44.49
N ALA A 394 44.59 -37.14 45.40
CA ALA A 394 45.32 -37.03 46.66
C ALA A 394 45.05 -38.24 47.58
N LEU A 395 43.80 -38.72 47.67
CA LEU A 395 43.43 -39.91 48.42
C LEU A 395 44.06 -41.18 47.84
N GLU A 396 44.07 -41.34 46.52
CA GLU A 396 44.74 -42.45 45.83
C GLU A 396 46.24 -42.47 46.14
N SER A 397 46.90 -41.30 46.08
CA SER A 397 48.31 -41.17 46.43
C SER A 397 48.59 -41.53 47.91
N GLN A 398 47.74 -41.07 48.84
CA GLN A 398 47.84 -41.46 50.25
C GLN A 398 47.63 -42.96 50.46
N LEU A 399 46.69 -43.57 49.74
CA LEU A 399 46.40 -44.99 49.80
C LEU A 399 47.58 -45.81 49.27
N GLU A 400 48.23 -45.38 48.19
CA GLU A 400 49.45 -46.00 47.67
C GLU A 400 50.61 -45.89 48.68
N MET A 401 50.81 -44.72 49.31
CA MET A 401 51.82 -44.56 50.36
C MET A 401 51.56 -45.45 51.57
N ALA A 402 50.30 -45.54 52.02
CA ALA A 402 49.90 -46.38 53.14
C ALA A 402 50.10 -47.88 52.81
N GLN A 403 49.81 -48.30 51.58
CA GLN A 403 50.08 -49.66 51.10
C GLN A 403 51.58 -49.97 51.10
N LYS A 404 52.43 -49.07 50.59
CA LYS A 404 53.89 -49.26 50.62
C LYS A 404 54.44 -49.39 52.05
N GLU A 405 53.95 -48.58 52.97
CA GLU A 405 54.37 -48.67 54.38
C GLU A 405 53.87 -49.97 55.03
N LEU A 406 52.65 -50.41 54.72
CA LEU A 406 52.13 -51.70 55.15
C LEU A 406 53.00 -52.86 54.64
N ASP A 407 53.33 -52.88 53.34
CA ASP A 407 54.18 -53.90 52.72
C ASP A 407 55.57 -53.95 53.37
N LYS A 408 56.15 -52.79 53.67
CA LYS A 408 57.42 -52.67 54.39
C LYS A 408 57.32 -53.24 55.81
N LEU A 409 56.24 -52.93 56.55
CA LEU A 409 56.00 -53.48 57.89
C LEU A 409 55.80 -55.01 57.85
N LEU A 410 55.10 -55.53 56.84
CA LEU A 410 54.96 -56.96 56.61
C LEU A 410 56.31 -57.63 56.33
N SER A 411 57.16 -57.02 55.50
CA SER A 411 58.52 -57.51 55.24
C SER A 411 59.40 -57.52 56.50
N ILE A 412 59.31 -56.49 57.34
CA ILE A 412 60.00 -56.43 58.65
C ILE A 412 59.50 -57.56 59.55
N ARG A 413 58.17 -57.76 59.65
CA ARG A 413 57.56 -58.84 60.44
C ARG A 413 58.08 -60.20 59.97
N ASP A 414 58.08 -60.45 58.67
CA ASP A 414 58.50 -61.73 58.10
C ASP A 414 59.99 -61.98 58.32
N SER A 415 60.82 -60.94 58.21
CA SER A 415 62.24 -60.99 58.60
C SER A 415 62.42 -61.31 60.08
N HIS A 416 61.60 -60.72 60.96
CA HIS A 416 61.60 -60.99 62.40
C HIS A 416 61.18 -62.43 62.71
N LEU A 417 60.18 -62.97 62.01
CA LEU A 417 59.75 -64.35 62.13
C LEU A 417 60.87 -65.31 61.69
N MET A 418 61.54 -65.03 60.56
CA MET A 418 62.71 -65.77 60.09
C MET A 418 63.86 -65.78 61.12
N ILE A 419 64.15 -64.64 61.74
CA ILE A 419 65.15 -64.54 62.82
C ILE A 419 64.69 -65.37 64.02
N LYS A 420 63.42 -65.29 64.42
CA LYS A 420 62.88 -66.04 65.56
C LYS A 420 62.96 -67.54 65.33
N ASP A 421 62.61 -68.01 64.14
CA ASP A 421 62.70 -69.41 63.73
C ASP A 421 64.17 -69.86 63.67
N SER A 422 65.07 -69.02 63.16
CA SER A 422 66.51 -69.27 63.18
C SER A 422 67.05 -69.37 64.61
N VAL A 423 66.66 -68.47 65.51
CA VAL A 423 67.05 -68.52 66.93
C VAL A 423 66.47 -69.76 67.62
N ALA A 424 65.24 -70.16 67.29
CA ALA A 424 64.64 -71.39 67.79
C ALA A 424 65.40 -72.63 67.29
N GLN A 425 65.81 -72.66 66.02
CA GLN A 425 66.67 -73.69 65.46
C GLN A 425 68.05 -73.70 66.13
N TRP A 426 68.68 -72.55 66.36
CA TRP A 426 69.96 -72.44 67.06
C TRP A 426 69.87 -72.89 68.52
N LYS A 427 68.75 -72.61 69.22
CA LYS A 427 68.48 -73.16 70.56
C LYS A 427 68.33 -74.67 70.51
N ALA A 428 67.54 -75.20 69.57
CA ALA A 428 67.40 -76.64 69.40
C ALA A 428 68.74 -77.31 69.03
N TYR A 429 69.59 -76.65 68.24
CA TYR A 429 70.94 -77.11 67.93
C TYR A 429 71.85 -77.04 69.17
N GLY A 430 71.76 -75.98 69.97
CA GLY A 430 72.46 -75.87 71.25
C GLY A 430 72.09 -76.96 72.25
N ASP A 431 70.83 -77.36 72.30
CA ASP A 431 70.32 -78.44 73.15
C ASP A 431 70.78 -79.83 72.68
N VAL A 432 71.02 -80.02 71.38
CA VAL A 432 71.55 -81.27 70.80
C VAL A 432 73.08 -81.39 70.98
N TYR A 433 73.81 -80.28 71.04
CA TYR A 433 75.28 -80.26 71.10
C TYR A 433 75.91 -79.81 72.44
N GLY A 434 75.11 -79.49 73.47
CA GLY A 434 75.60 -79.36 74.85
C GLY A 434 76.39 -78.08 75.17
N TYR A 435 76.03 -76.93 74.61
CA TYR A 435 76.56 -75.63 75.02
C TYR A 435 75.63 -74.96 76.04
N GLY A 436 75.80 -75.30 77.32
CA GLY A 436 75.12 -74.63 78.43
C GLY A 436 75.57 -73.16 78.59
N ALA A 437 74.62 -72.25 78.66
CA ALA A 437 74.84 -70.84 78.94
C ALA A 437 75.49 -70.65 80.31
N ARG A 438 76.63 -69.96 80.35
CA ARG A 438 77.21 -69.40 81.59
C ARG A 438 76.42 -68.15 81.97
N ASP A 439 75.78 -68.24 83.13
CA ASP A 439 75.21 -67.13 83.86
C ASP A 439 76.34 -66.19 84.30
N ASN A 440 76.27 -64.92 83.90
CA ASN A 440 77.29 -63.91 84.19
C ASN A 440 76.64 -62.68 84.83
N THR A 441 76.09 -62.86 86.03
CA THR A 441 75.95 -61.79 87.01
C THR A 441 77.33 -61.40 87.56
N LYS A 442 77.83 -60.20 87.20
CA LYS A 442 78.64 -59.26 88.04
C LYS A 442 79.29 -58.16 87.19
N ASN A 443 78.59 -57.03 87.03
CA ASN A 443 79.00 -55.67 87.43
C ASN A 443 77.95 -54.65 86.98
#